data_AF-A0A0Q7B9F4-F1
#
_entry.id   AF-A0A0Q7B9F4-F1
#
_cell.length_a   1.000
_cell.length_b   1.000
_cell.length_c   1.000
_cell.angle_alpha   90.00
_cell.angle_beta   90.00
_cell.angle_gamma   90.00
#
_symmetry.space_group_name_H-M   'P 1'
#
loop_
_entity.id
_entity.type
_entity.pdbx_description
1 polymer ?
#
loop_
_entity_poly.entity_id
_entity_poly.type
_entity_poly.pdbx_seq_one_letter_code
_entity_poly.pdbx_strand_id
1 'polypeptide(L)'
;MSAGAVLTLGATSAVGLPLASASAPTSASSARVIVYSNAHSPGVEVTRASQARRLHGAPASFKRFIGRTAQRISDASTCEGGYVGVTVFRLRTDGFAAGGVNDCGGYAALWAVVDGRWKQIEGTQEIWACAPLRRHRVPSSIAGHTCYDYRHQVQRRYHQA
;
A
#
# COMPACT_ATOMS: atom_id res chain seq x y z
N MET A 1 38.26 -76.62 9.54
CA MET A 1 37.97 -76.14 8.17
C MET A 1 37.57 -74.68 8.32
N SER A 2 38.52 -73.74 8.15
CA SER A 2 38.73 -72.99 6.88
C SER A 2 37.45 -72.30 6.40
N ALA A 3 37.40 -71.05 5.96
CA ALA A 3 38.27 -69.88 5.87
C ALA A 3 37.35 -68.79 5.24
N GLY A 4 37.69 -67.50 5.34
CA GLY A 4 37.12 -66.51 4.41
C GLY A 4 36.79 -65.15 5.02
N ALA A 5 37.82 -64.31 5.15
CA ALA A 5 37.69 -62.87 5.24
C ALA A 5 37.59 -62.26 3.83
N VAL A 6 36.76 -61.24 3.63
CA VAL A 6 36.99 -60.20 2.60
C VAL A 6 36.52 -58.84 3.16
N LEU A 7 37.46 -57.92 3.29
CA LEU A 7 37.24 -56.48 3.43
C LEU A 7 36.87 -55.88 2.06
N THR A 8 35.93 -54.94 2.03
CA THR A 8 35.85 -53.93 0.96
C THR A 8 35.63 -52.55 1.54
N LEU A 9 36.55 -51.64 1.17
CA LEU A 9 36.54 -50.21 1.44
C LEU A 9 35.52 -49.48 0.55
N GLY A 10 34.98 -48.38 1.08
CA GLY A 10 35.00 -47.08 0.38
C GLY A 10 33.71 -46.62 -0.29
N ALA A 11 33.13 -45.56 0.27
CA ALA A 11 32.64 -44.41 -0.50
C ALA A 11 32.45 -43.21 0.46
N THR A 12 33.40 -42.28 0.47
CA THR A 12 33.21 -40.95 1.05
C THR A 12 32.32 -40.12 0.13
N SER A 13 31.06 -39.92 0.51
CA SER A 13 30.20 -38.94 -0.14
C SER A 13 30.56 -37.54 0.35
N ALA A 14 31.15 -36.73 -0.53
CA ALA A 14 31.31 -35.30 -0.32
C ALA A 14 29.94 -34.62 -0.38
N VAL A 15 29.47 -34.07 0.74
CA VAL A 15 28.26 -33.25 0.80
C VAL A 15 28.60 -31.86 0.26
N GLY A 16 28.29 -31.61 -1.00
CA GLY A 16 28.31 -30.27 -1.57
C GLY A 16 27.19 -29.44 -0.96
N LEU A 17 27.54 -28.39 -0.21
CA LEU A 17 26.59 -27.39 0.29
C LEU A 17 25.97 -26.64 -0.90
N PRO A 18 24.62 -26.54 -1.01
CA PRO A 18 24.02 -25.64 -1.97
C PRO A 18 24.37 -24.20 -1.58
N LEU A 19 25.06 -23.47 -2.47
CA LEU A 19 25.24 -22.04 -2.34
C LEU A 19 23.86 -21.38 -2.28
N ALA A 20 23.56 -20.74 -1.15
CA ALA A 20 22.43 -19.85 -1.03
C ALA A 20 22.60 -18.73 -2.07
N SER A 21 21.76 -18.72 -3.11
CA SER A 21 21.62 -17.57 -3.99
C SER A 21 21.07 -16.41 -3.17
N ALA A 22 21.97 -15.52 -2.76
CA ALA A 22 21.61 -14.21 -2.25
C ALA A 22 20.75 -13.51 -3.30
N SER A 23 19.46 -13.35 -3.01
CA SER A 23 18.58 -12.54 -3.83
C SER A 23 19.15 -11.13 -3.86
N ALA A 24 19.52 -10.66 -5.05
CA ALA A 24 20.01 -9.29 -5.24
C ALA A 24 19.00 -8.30 -4.62
N PRO A 25 19.46 -7.21 -3.99
CA PRO A 25 18.56 -6.16 -3.53
C PRO A 25 17.79 -5.67 -4.76
N THR A 26 16.48 -5.89 -4.76
CA THR A 26 15.59 -5.32 -5.77
C THR A 26 15.82 -3.81 -5.71
N SER A 27 16.38 -3.25 -6.78
CA SER A 27 16.70 -1.85 -6.91
C SER A 27 15.56 -1.03 -6.32
N ALA A 28 15.89 -0.25 -5.28
CA ALA A 28 14.95 0.67 -4.68
C ALA A 28 14.48 1.62 -5.78
N SER A 29 13.30 1.31 -6.35
CA SER A 29 12.59 2.24 -7.23
C SER A 29 12.49 3.54 -6.45
N SER A 30 13.08 4.62 -6.98
CA SER A 30 12.96 5.92 -6.36
C SER A 30 11.48 6.23 -6.14
N ALA A 31 11.15 6.71 -4.94
CA ALA A 31 9.79 7.05 -4.58
C ALA A 31 9.28 8.13 -5.55
N ARG A 32 8.27 7.81 -6.36
CA ARG A 32 7.66 8.73 -7.32
C ARG A 32 6.25 9.05 -6.88
N VAL A 33 5.89 10.33 -6.93
CA VAL A 33 4.51 10.79 -6.76
C VAL A 33 3.79 10.72 -8.10
N ILE A 34 2.61 10.13 -8.11
CA ILE A 34 1.68 10.12 -9.23
C ILE A 34 0.43 10.86 -8.76
N VAL A 35 0.04 11.89 -9.52
CA VAL A 35 -1.16 12.68 -9.25
C VAL A 35 -2.23 12.27 -10.26
N TYR A 36 -3.39 11.84 -9.75
CA TYR A 36 -4.54 11.44 -10.56
C TYR A 36 -5.63 12.52 -10.60
N SER A 37 -5.65 13.41 -9.61
CA SER A 37 -6.56 14.56 -9.54
C SER A 37 -6.09 15.73 -10.42
N ASN A 38 -7.02 16.50 -10.97
CA ASN A 38 -6.75 17.75 -11.67
C ASN A 38 -7.96 18.70 -11.54
N ALA A 39 -7.94 19.84 -12.26
CA ALA A 39 -9.00 20.84 -12.21
C ALA A 39 -10.41 20.32 -12.60
N HIS A 40 -10.48 19.22 -13.34
CA HIS A 40 -11.72 18.65 -13.89
C HIS A 40 -12.07 17.28 -13.28
N SER A 41 -11.21 16.70 -12.45
CA SER A 41 -11.42 15.36 -11.89
C SER A 41 -10.81 15.25 -10.49
N PRO A 42 -11.57 14.76 -9.50
CA PRO A 42 -11.05 14.53 -8.17
C PRO A 42 -10.01 13.39 -8.15
N GLY A 43 -9.96 12.52 -9.15
CA GLY A 43 -9.04 11.40 -9.23
C GLY A 43 -9.59 10.22 -10.03
N VAL A 44 -8.93 9.07 -9.91
CA VAL A 44 -9.41 7.84 -10.55
C VAL A 44 -10.40 7.14 -9.64
N GLU A 45 -11.64 7.08 -10.10
CA GLU A 45 -12.73 6.33 -9.49
C GLU A 45 -12.62 4.82 -9.75
N VAL A 46 -12.78 4.03 -8.68
CA VAL A 46 -12.75 2.57 -8.68
C VAL A 46 -13.96 2.09 -7.90
N THR A 47 -14.91 1.45 -8.59
CA THR A 47 -16.07 0.77 -7.99
C THR A 47 -15.93 -0.75 -8.04
N ARG A 48 -15.11 -1.26 -8.97
CA ARG A 48 -14.88 -2.70 -9.17
C ARG A 48 -13.39 -3.05 -9.21
N ALA A 49 -13.04 -4.26 -8.80
CA ALA A 49 -11.64 -4.69 -8.75
C ALA A 49 -10.90 -4.54 -10.08
N SER A 50 -11.57 -4.83 -11.20
CA SER A 50 -10.99 -4.72 -12.54
C SER A 50 -10.64 -3.28 -12.94
N GLN A 51 -11.31 -2.27 -12.37
CA GLN A 51 -11.09 -0.86 -12.71
C GLN A 51 -9.78 -0.30 -12.14
N ALA A 52 -9.18 -0.96 -11.14
CA ALA A 52 -7.87 -0.57 -10.61
C ALA A 52 -6.75 -0.58 -11.67
N ARG A 53 -6.97 -1.21 -12.83
CA ARG A 53 -6.09 -1.11 -14.00
C ARG A 53 -5.88 0.33 -14.49
N ARG A 54 -6.87 1.21 -14.29
CA ARG A 54 -6.87 2.64 -14.66
C ARG A 54 -5.85 3.46 -13.87
N LEU A 55 -5.33 2.94 -12.76
CA LEU A 55 -4.28 3.59 -11.95
C LEU A 55 -2.92 3.41 -12.63
N HIS A 56 -2.73 4.05 -13.77
CA HIS A 56 -1.49 3.95 -14.54
C HIS A 56 -0.28 4.34 -13.67
N GLY A 57 0.82 3.58 -13.80
CA GLY A 57 2.04 3.75 -13.01
C GLY A 57 1.99 3.27 -11.55
N ALA A 58 0.82 2.91 -11.01
CA ALA A 58 0.72 2.39 -9.64
C ALA A 58 1.30 0.97 -9.51
N PRO A 59 1.93 0.63 -8.36
CA PRO A 59 2.37 -0.73 -8.08
C PRO A 59 1.21 -1.73 -8.12
N ALA A 60 1.48 -2.95 -8.60
CA ALA A 60 0.47 -4.01 -8.69
C ALA A 60 -0.14 -4.35 -7.31
N SER A 61 0.64 -4.23 -6.22
CA SER A 61 0.16 -4.43 -4.86
C SER A 61 -0.91 -3.41 -4.47
N PHE A 62 -0.73 -2.13 -4.83
CA PHE A 62 -1.70 -1.07 -4.58
C PHE A 62 -2.97 -1.28 -5.41
N LYS A 63 -2.83 -1.58 -6.71
CA LYS A 63 -3.99 -1.88 -7.58
C LYS A 63 -4.85 -3.01 -7.04
N ARG A 64 -4.22 -4.11 -6.59
CA ARG A 64 -4.94 -5.24 -5.96
C ARG A 64 -5.63 -4.84 -4.67
N PHE A 65 -4.95 -4.07 -3.82
CA PHE A 65 -5.51 -3.58 -2.56
C PHE A 65 -6.75 -2.72 -2.82
N ILE A 66 -6.59 -1.62 -3.58
CA ILE A 66 -7.65 -0.64 -3.77
C ILE A 66 -8.82 -1.19 -4.58
N GLY A 67 -8.55 -2.06 -5.57
CA GLY A 67 -9.59 -2.75 -6.32
C GLY A 67 -10.46 -3.65 -5.45
N ARG A 68 -9.87 -4.41 -4.52
CA ARG A 68 -10.65 -5.23 -3.57
C ARG A 68 -11.38 -4.39 -2.54
N THR A 69 -10.78 -3.31 -2.06
CA THR A 69 -11.43 -2.37 -1.13
C THR A 69 -12.67 -1.77 -1.78
N ALA A 70 -12.53 -1.22 -2.98
CA ALA A 70 -13.64 -0.68 -3.77
C ALA A 70 -14.74 -1.71 -4.02
N GLN A 71 -14.37 -2.91 -4.48
CA GLN A 71 -15.33 -3.99 -4.74
C GLN A 71 -16.12 -4.34 -3.48
N ARG A 72 -15.44 -4.50 -2.33
CA ARG A 72 -16.11 -4.81 -1.06
C ARG A 72 -17.10 -3.73 -0.64
N ILE A 73 -16.72 -2.46 -0.79
CA ILE A 73 -17.61 -1.34 -0.45
C ILE A 73 -18.84 -1.38 -1.35
N SER A 74 -18.64 -1.49 -2.67
CA SER A 74 -19.75 -1.59 -3.63
C SER A 74 -20.67 -2.78 -3.36
N ASP A 75 -20.12 -3.96 -3.06
CA ASP A 75 -20.90 -5.18 -2.81
C ASP A 75 -21.69 -5.12 -1.50
N ALA A 76 -21.20 -4.36 -0.51
CA ALA A 76 -21.84 -4.21 0.80
C ALA A 76 -22.80 -3.01 0.88
N SER A 77 -22.76 -2.13 -0.13
CA SER A 77 -23.50 -0.87 -0.11
C SER A 77 -25.00 -1.08 -0.32
N THR A 78 -25.80 -0.29 0.39
CA THR A 78 -27.25 -0.19 0.21
C THR A 78 -27.66 1.15 -0.41
N CYS A 79 -26.70 1.90 -0.96
CA CYS A 79 -26.98 3.24 -1.48
C CYS A 79 -27.72 3.15 -2.81
N GLU A 80 -28.87 3.82 -2.87
CA GLU A 80 -29.63 3.95 -4.10
C GLU A 80 -29.05 5.09 -4.95
N GLY A 81 -28.22 4.70 -5.92
CA GLY A 81 -27.63 5.64 -6.88
C GLY A 81 -26.37 6.36 -6.38
N GLY A 82 -25.70 7.04 -7.31
CA GLY A 82 -24.42 7.69 -7.07
C GLY A 82 -23.22 6.75 -7.18
N TYR A 83 -22.02 7.34 -7.07
CA TYR A 83 -20.77 6.60 -7.08
C TYR A 83 -20.56 5.87 -5.76
N VAL A 84 -20.31 4.57 -5.75
CA VAL A 84 -19.92 3.82 -4.55
C VAL A 84 -18.57 3.16 -4.81
N GLY A 85 -17.60 3.42 -3.94
CA GLY A 85 -16.24 2.89 -4.12
C GLY A 85 -15.14 3.80 -3.59
N VAL A 86 -13.99 3.78 -4.27
CA VAL A 86 -12.78 4.49 -3.85
C VAL A 86 -12.19 5.35 -4.96
N THR A 87 -12.07 6.64 -4.70
CA THR A 87 -11.42 7.60 -5.60
C THR A 87 -9.98 7.79 -5.16
N VAL A 88 -9.00 7.56 -6.04
CA VAL A 88 -7.58 7.77 -5.73
C VAL A 88 -7.14 9.13 -6.28
N PHE A 89 -6.68 10.02 -5.40
CA PHE A 89 -6.25 11.38 -5.76
C PHE A 89 -4.77 11.40 -6.14
N ARG A 90 -3.93 10.71 -5.35
CA ARG A 90 -2.48 10.67 -5.53
C ARG A 90 -1.87 9.45 -4.83
N LEU A 91 -0.69 9.05 -5.31
CA LEU A 91 0.04 7.88 -4.84
C LEU A 91 1.54 8.17 -4.86
N ARG A 92 2.26 7.80 -3.80
CA ARG A 92 3.71 7.64 -3.79
C ARG A 92 4.04 6.16 -3.91
N THR A 93 4.85 5.80 -4.91
CA THR A 93 5.08 4.40 -5.31
C THR A 93 5.77 3.54 -4.25
N ASP A 94 6.35 4.15 -3.24
CA ASP A 94 7.02 3.52 -2.10
C ASP A 94 6.08 3.16 -0.94
N GLY A 95 4.78 3.48 -1.04
CA GLY A 95 3.79 2.94 -0.10
C GLY A 95 2.89 3.95 0.59
N PHE A 96 2.57 5.08 -0.04
CA PHE A 96 1.60 6.04 0.51
C PHE A 96 0.59 6.46 -0.55
N ALA A 97 -0.68 6.64 -0.19
CA ALA A 97 -1.71 7.13 -1.10
C ALA A 97 -2.75 7.97 -0.36
N ALA A 98 -3.40 8.88 -1.08
CA ALA A 98 -4.53 9.66 -0.60
C ALA A 98 -5.69 9.59 -1.59
N GLY A 99 -6.90 9.61 -1.06
CA GLY A 99 -8.12 9.45 -1.84
C GLY A 99 -9.37 9.70 -1.02
N GLY A 100 -10.50 9.29 -1.56
CA GLY A 100 -11.79 9.31 -0.90
C GLY A 100 -12.45 7.94 -0.96
N VAL A 101 -13.18 7.59 0.08
CA VAL A 101 -14.09 6.44 0.10
C VAL A 101 -15.52 7.00 0.06
N ASN A 102 -16.38 6.43 -0.76
CA ASN A 102 -17.79 6.84 -0.83
C ASN A 102 -18.73 5.64 -0.70
N ASP A 103 -19.63 5.73 0.28
CA ASP A 103 -20.72 4.80 0.57
C ASP A 103 -21.81 5.53 1.39
N CYS A 104 -22.82 6.09 0.71
CA CYS A 104 -23.93 6.86 1.32
C CYS A 104 -23.48 8.12 2.07
N GLY A 105 -22.33 8.64 1.69
CA GLY A 105 -21.52 9.56 2.47
C GLY A 105 -20.06 9.20 2.25
N GLY A 106 -19.18 10.18 2.28
CA GLY A 106 -17.80 9.96 1.91
C GLY A 106 -16.83 10.63 2.86
N TYR A 107 -15.64 10.06 2.95
CA TYR A 107 -14.55 10.58 3.76
C TYR A 107 -13.25 10.56 2.96
N ALA A 108 -12.35 11.48 3.28
CA ALA A 108 -11.00 11.47 2.78
C ALA A 108 -10.20 10.39 3.51
N ALA A 109 -9.47 9.57 2.77
CA ALA A 109 -8.73 8.43 3.30
C ALA A 109 -7.24 8.53 2.97
N LEU A 110 -6.41 8.12 3.93
CA LEU A 110 -4.99 7.87 3.72
C LEU A 110 -4.71 6.38 3.83
N TRP A 111 -3.93 5.88 2.87
CA TRP A 111 -3.43 4.52 2.89
C TRP A 111 -1.91 4.52 2.93
N ALA A 112 -1.35 3.56 3.67
CA ALA A 112 0.07 3.33 3.72
C ALA A 112 0.41 1.84 3.73
N VAL A 113 1.63 1.50 3.36
CA VAL A 113 2.21 0.19 3.58
C VAL A 113 2.64 0.10 5.05
N VAL A 114 2.01 -0.80 5.80
CA VAL A 114 2.29 -1.09 7.20
C VAL A 114 2.53 -2.59 7.31
N ASP A 115 3.69 -2.99 7.82
CA ASP A 115 4.12 -4.41 7.90
C ASP A 115 4.08 -5.11 6.52
N GLY A 116 4.53 -4.41 5.47
CA GLY A 116 4.56 -4.92 4.10
C GLY A 116 3.19 -5.02 3.42
N ARG A 117 2.12 -4.52 4.03
CA ARG A 117 0.75 -4.58 3.47
C ARG A 117 0.09 -3.20 3.44
N TRP A 118 -0.63 -2.92 2.37
CA TRP A 118 -1.46 -1.72 2.30
C TRP A 118 -2.59 -1.78 3.32
N LYS A 119 -2.73 -0.71 4.11
CA LYS A 119 -3.80 -0.50 5.09
C LYS A 119 -4.29 0.94 4.98
N GLN A 120 -5.55 1.16 5.31
CA GLN A 120 -6.02 2.52 5.63
C GLN A 120 -5.46 2.89 7.00
N ILE A 121 -4.83 4.06 7.10
CA ILE A 121 -4.19 4.54 8.33
C ILE A 121 -4.90 5.75 8.93
N GLU A 122 -5.76 6.42 8.15
CA GLU A 122 -6.57 7.56 8.60
C GLU A 122 -7.79 7.71 7.68
N GLY A 123 -8.91 8.17 8.25
CA GLY A 123 -10.06 8.69 7.54
C GLY A 123 -10.56 9.97 8.22
N THR A 124 -10.94 10.99 7.46
CA THR A 124 -11.45 12.27 8.00
C THR A 124 -12.44 12.94 7.05
N GLN A 125 -13.28 13.83 7.57
CA GLN A 125 -14.14 14.70 6.76
C GLN A 125 -13.45 16.01 6.36
N GLU A 126 -12.45 16.44 7.13
CA GLU A 126 -11.90 17.79 7.03
C GLU A 126 -10.38 17.74 6.87
N ILE A 127 -9.67 17.85 8.00
CA ILE A 127 -8.22 17.97 8.06
C ILE A 127 -7.60 16.71 8.67
N TRP A 128 -6.41 16.36 8.20
CA TRP A 128 -5.66 15.21 8.72
C TRP A 128 -5.21 15.44 10.16
N ALA A 129 -5.40 14.46 11.03
CA ALA A 129 -4.85 14.51 12.37
C ALA A 129 -3.31 14.42 12.35
N CYS A 130 -2.61 15.25 13.12
CA CYS A 130 -1.14 15.22 13.17
C CYS A 130 -0.57 13.90 13.70
N ALA A 131 -1.28 13.23 14.62
CA ALA A 131 -0.82 12.01 15.26
C ALA A 131 -0.61 10.83 14.27
N PRO A 132 -1.60 10.41 13.46
CA PRO A 132 -1.41 9.34 12.47
C PRO A 132 -0.38 9.71 11.40
N LEU A 133 -0.36 10.96 10.93
CA LEU A 133 0.65 11.41 9.96
C LEU A 133 2.07 11.20 10.49
N ARG A 134 2.36 11.65 11.73
CA ARG A 134 3.67 11.47 12.37
C ARG A 134 3.98 10.00 12.65
N ARG A 135 3.01 9.22 13.13
CA ARG A 135 3.16 7.80 13.45
C ARG A 135 3.58 6.98 12.23
N HIS A 136 2.97 7.26 11.08
CA HIS A 136 3.23 6.55 9.83
C HIS A 136 4.24 7.28 8.92
N ARG A 137 4.81 8.40 9.36
CA ARG A 137 5.72 9.25 8.58
C ARG A 137 5.15 9.58 7.20
N VAL A 138 3.87 9.96 7.16
CA VAL A 138 3.16 10.22 5.90
C VAL A 138 3.78 11.42 5.19
N PRO A 139 4.21 11.32 3.94
CA PRO A 139 4.87 12.41 3.23
C PRO A 139 3.96 13.62 3.05
N SER A 140 4.53 14.83 3.11
CA SER A 140 3.80 16.06 2.80
C SER A 140 3.33 16.13 1.35
N SER A 141 4.02 15.45 0.42
CA SER A 141 3.54 15.30 -0.96
C SER A 141 2.22 14.53 -1.05
N ILE A 142 1.88 13.73 -0.03
CA ILE A 142 0.64 12.97 0.08
C ILE A 142 -0.39 13.69 0.96
N ALA A 143 -0.02 14.08 2.18
CA ALA A 143 -0.94 14.66 3.16
C ALA A 143 -1.04 16.19 3.13
N GLY A 144 -0.19 16.88 2.36
CA GLY A 144 -0.09 18.34 2.39
C GLY A 144 0.83 18.86 3.50
N HIS A 145 0.77 20.17 3.73
CA HIS A 145 1.71 20.90 4.61
C HIS A 145 1.13 21.33 5.95
N THR A 146 -0.08 20.90 6.28
CA THR A 146 -0.70 21.17 7.57
C THR A 146 -1.46 19.96 8.08
N CYS A 147 -1.65 19.91 9.39
CA CYS A 147 -2.44 18.89 10.07
C CYS A 147 -3.09 19.51 11.31
N TYR A 148 -4.09 18.85 11.86
CA TYR A 148 -4.77 19.30 13.07
C TYR A 148 -4.31 18.51 14.30
N ASP A 149 -3.92 19.23 15.34
CA ASP A 149 -3.55 18.67 16.62
C ASP A 149 -4.76 18.70 17.56
N TYR A 150 -5.53 17.62 17.56
CA TYR A 150 -6.76 17.50 18.36
C TYR A 150 -6.51 17.60 19.87
N ARG A 151 -5.30 17.31 20.37
CA ARG A 151 -4.99 17.45 21.80
C ARG A 151 -4.93 18.92 22.24
N HIS A 152 -4.45 19.78 21.36
CA HIS A 152 -4.29 21.21 21.63
C HIS A 152 -5.28 22.09 20.84
N GLN A 153 -6.21 21.46 20.11
CA GLN A 153 -7.24 22.10 19.29
C GLN A 153 -6.69 23.17 18.32
N VAL A 154 -5.56 22.87 17.65
CA VAL A 154 -4.87 23.85 16.80
C VAL A 154 -4.33 23.21 15.53
N GLN A 155 -4.42 23.93 14.40
CA GLN A 155 -3.76 23.55 13.16
C GLN A 155 -2.25 23.80 13.24
N ARG A 156 -1.45 22.81 12.86
CA ARG A 156 0.00 22.86 12.88
C ARG A 156 0.54 22.77 11.46
N ARG A 157 1.70 23.40 11.23
CA ARG A 157 2.52 23.10 10.06
C ARG A 157 2.97 21.64 10.13
N TYR A 158 2.96 20.98 8.98
CA TYR A 158 3.38 19.61 8.81
C TYR A 158 4.40 19.53 7.67
N HIS A 159 5.54 18.94 7.97
CA HIS A 159 6.57 18.69 6.97
C HIS A 159 7.14 17.28 7.21
N GLN A 160 7.06 16.46 6.18
CA GLN A 160 7.64 15.12 6.15
C GLN A 160 8.08 14.84 4.72
N ALA A 161 9.37 14.52 4.56
CA ALA A 161 9.93 14.08 3.29
C ALA A 161 9.37 12.72 2.87
#